data_AF-A0A3B7PYH9-F1
#
_entry.id   AF-A0A3B7PYH9-F1
#
_cell.length_a   1.000
_cell.length_b   1.000
_cell.length_c   1.000
_cell.angle_alpha   90.00
_cell.angle_beta   90.00
_cell.angle_gamma   90.00
#
_symmetry.space_group_name_H-M   'P 1'
#
loop_
_entity.id
_entity.type
_entity.pdbx_description
1 polymer ?
#
loop_
_entity_poly.entity_id
_entity_poly.type
_entity_poly.pdbx_seq_one_letter_code
_entity_poly.pdbx_strand_id
1 'polypeptide(L)'
;MDNGLKAAESRVDPEDLDIKIINLKNGMKRLVYGKLLKAFDLDYTQDLDSLKVDIELSLKRLYESSLLKRLAFFNKNVFVYQGNNHLDIVDDGVGSLNWLIIEDHYVSS
;
A
#
# COMPACT_ATOMS: atom_id res chain seq x y z
N MET A 1 -1.72 -44.46 6.95
CA MET A 1 -2.70 -43.37 7.12
C MET A 1 -1.89 -42.09 7.06
N ASP A 2 -1.92 -41.44 5.90
CA ASP A 2 -1.22 -40.17 5.67
C ASP A 2 -2.09 -39.05 6.24
N ASN A 3 -1.60 -38.34 7.24
CA ASN A 3 -2.31 -37.20 7.82
C ASN A 3 -2.10 -36.01 6.91
N GLY A 4 -2.81 -36.03 5.78
CA GLY A 4 -2.77 -35.04 4.69
C GLY A 4 -3.30 -33.67 5.09
N LEU A 5 -2.67 -33.04 6.08
CA LEU A 5 -2.69 -31.59 6.24
C LEU A 5 -1.81 -31.00 5.14
N LYS A 6 -2.36 -30.91 3.92
CA LYS A 6 -1.85 -29.98 2.92
C LYS A 6 -1.96 -28.59 3.55
N ALA A 7 -0.82 -27.98 3.84
CA ALA A 7 -0.76 -26.55 4.07
C ALA A 7 -1.52 -25.88 2.92
N ALA A 8 -2.58 -25.14 3.24
CA ALA A 8 -3.25 -24.32 2.24
C ALA A 8 -2.24 -23.24 1.85
N GLU A 9 -1.47 -23.49 0.78
CA GLU A 9 -0.77 -22.44 0.07
C GLU A 9 -1.85 -21.40 -0.26
N SER A 10 -1.78 -20.23 0.37
CA SER A 10 -2.70 -19.15 0.07
C SER A 10 -2.52 -18.84 -1.41
N ARG A 11 -3.48 -19.26 -2.24
CA ARG A 11 -3.57 -18.83 -3.62
C ARG A 11 -3.87 -17.33 -3.56
N VAL A 12 -2.82 -16.52 -3.59
CA VAL A 12 -2.95 -15.12 -3.94
C VAL A 12 -3.27 -15.14 -5.42
N ASP A 13 -4.50 -14.78 -5.78
CA ASP A 13 -4.83 -14.64 -7.20
C ASP A 13 -3.97 -13.49 -7.75
N PRO A 14 -3.23 -13.68 -8.86
CA PRO A 14 -2.40 -12.63 -9.45
C PRO A 14 -3.19 -11.35 -9.77
N GLU A 15 -4.50 -11.47 -9.95
CA GLU A 15 -5.44 -10.37 -10.19
C GLU A 15 -5.63 -9.46 -8.95
N ASP A 16 -5.32 -9.95 -7.75
CA ASP A 16 -5.33 -9.19 -6.50
C ASP A 16 -4.03 -8.40 -6.26
N LEU A 17 -3.01 -8.60 -7.12
CA LEU A 17 -1.74 -7.90 -7.05
C LEU A 17 -1.75 -6.70 -8.00
N ASP A 18 -2.49 -5.67 -7.60
CA ASP A 18 -2.42 -4.38 -8.26
C ASP A 18 -1.02 -3.79 -8.07
N ILE A 19 -0.24 -3.76 -9.16
CA ILE A 19 1.14 -3.28 -9.22
C ILE A 19 1.26 -2.21 -10.31
N LYS A 20 1.94 -1.11 -10.00
CA LYS A 20 2.35 -0.06 -10.94
C LYS A 20 3.86 0.20 -10.81
N ILE A 21 4.50 0.45 -11.94
CA ILE A 21 5.88 0.91 -12.02
C ILE A 21 5.90 2.25 -12.72
N ILE A 22 6.59 3.22 -12.14
CA ILE A 22 6.68 4.60 -12.62
C ILE A 22 8.16 4.97 -12.73
N ASN A 23 8.55 5.57 -13.86
CA ASN A 23 9.88 6.13 -14.02
C ASN A 23 9.90 7.54 -13.44
N LEU A 24 10.71 7.76 -12.40
CA LEU A 24 10.86 9.06 -11.77
C LEU A 24 11.90 9.91 -12.52
N LYS A 25 11.76 11.23 -12.44
CA LYS A 25 12.66 12.19 -13.13
C LYS A 25 14.11 12.11 -12.65
N ASN A 26 14.34 11.64 -11.43
CA ASN A 26 15.66 11.46 -10.84
C ASN A 26 16.37 10.17 -11.31
N GLY A 27 15.78 9.42 -12.26
CA GLY A 27 16.33 8.18 -12.79
C GLY A 27 15.99 6.92 -11.97
N MET A 28 15.29 7.06 -10.85
CA MET A 28 14.80 5.93 -10.07
C MET A 28 13.49 5.38 -10.64
N LYS A 29 13.14 4.15 -10.25
CA LYS A 29 11.81 3.58 -10.50
C LYS A 29 11.02 3.53 -9.20
N ARG A 30 9.78 3.99 -9.26
CA ARG A 30 8.82 3.84 -8.17
C ARG A 30 7.95 2.63 -8.42
N LEU A 31 7.97 1.70 -7.49
CA LEU A 31 7.05 0.57 -7.40
C LEU A 31 5.89 0.97 -6.49
N VAL A 32 4.66 0.79 -6.95
CA VAL A 32 3.45 1.06 -6.16
C VAL A 32 2.56 -0.17 -6.20
N TYR A 33 2.14 -0.67 -5.05
CA TYR A 33 1.31 -1.86 -4.97
C TYR A 33 0.44 -1.89 -3.70
N GLY A 34 -0.53 -2.79 -3.66
CA GLY A 34 -1.33 -3.04 -2.47
C GLY A 34 -2.83 -3.20 -2.76
N LYS A 35 -3.55 -3.70 -1.77
CA LYS A 35 -4.96 -4.11 -1.88
C LYS A 35 -5.90 -2.97 -2.27
N LEU A 36 -5.52 -1.72 -1.99
CA LEU A 36 -6.33 -0.54 -2.25
C LEU A 36 -5.75 0.34 -3.36
N LEU A 37 -4.73 -0.09 -4.10
CA LEU A 37 -4.09 0.74 -5.13
C LEU A 37 -5.09 1.37 -6.09
N LYS A 38 -6.06 0.60 -6.60
CA LYS A 38 -7.11 1.11 -7.51
C LYS A 38 -8.04 2.15 -6.87
N ALA A 39 -8.13 2.22 -5.54
CA ALA A 39 -8.94 3.20 -4.83
C ALA A 39 -8.22 4.54 -4.61
N PHE A 40 -6.89 4.57 -4.76
CA PHE A 40 -6.06 5.76 -4.64
C PHE A 40 -5.70 6.27 -6.04
N ASP A 41 -6.40 7.33 -6.48
CA ASP A 41 -6.06 8.05 -7.71
C ASP A 41 -5.17 9.24 -7.36
N LEU A 42 -3.87 8.99 -7.26
CA LEU A 42 -2.85 9.96 -6.80
C LEU A 42 -1.85 10.26 -7.92
N ASP A 43 -1.22 11.44 -7.85
CA ASP A 43 -0.04 11.73 -8.67
C ASP A 43 1.21 11.09 -8.05
N TYR A 44 1.43 9.83 -8.41
CA TYR A 44 2.58 9.06 -7.94
C TYR A 44 3.93 9.53 -8.51
N THR A 45 3.98 10.57 -9.35
CA THR A 45 5.24 11.13 -9.89
C THR A 45 5.90 12.15 -8.97
N GLN A 46 5.19 12.59 -7.93
CA GLN A 46 5.67 13.55 -6.92
C GLN A 46 6.78 12.96 -6.03
N ASP A 47 7.44 13.78 -5.22
CA ASP A 47 8.33 13.29 -4.15
C ASP A 47 7.54 12.60 -3.02
N LEU A 48 8.23 11.82 -2.18
CA LEU A 48 7.58 11.05 -1.11
C LEU A 48 6.93 11.92 -0.02
N ASP A 49 7.47 13.11 0.26
CA ASP A 49 6.89 14.01 1.28
C ASP A 49 5.54 14.55 0.81
N SER A 50 5.48 15.02 -0.43
CA SER A 50 4.23 15.47 -1.06
C SER A 50 3.21 14.34 -1.18
N LEU A 51 3.66 13.18 -1.67
CA LEU A 51 2.79 12.03 -1.88
C LEU A 51 2.21 11.48 -0.57
N LYS A 52 2.97 11.52 0.53
CA LYS A 52 2.48 11.14 1.86
C LYS A 52 1.26 11.97 2.27
N VAL A 53 1.32 13.29 2.09
CA VAL A 53 0.22 14.20 2.46
C VAL A 53 -1.04 13.85 1.66
N ASP A 54 -0.91 13.55 0.37
CA ASP A 54 -2.03 13.19 -0.49
C ASP A 54 -2.64 11.82 -0.11
N ILE A 55 -1.83 10.87 0.32
CA ILE A 55 -2.30 9.57 0.86
C ILE A 55 -3.06 9.78 2.17
N GLU A 56 -2.52 10.57 3.11
CA GLU A 56 -3.17 10.88 4.39
C GLU A 56 -4.54 11.57 4.18
N LEU A 57 -4.61 12.51 3.23
CA LEU A 57 -5.85 13.18 2.85
C LEU A 57 -6.88 12.19 2.28
N SER A 58 -6.43 11.29 1.41
CA SER A 58 -7.27 10.25 0.80
C SER A 58 -7.77 9.23 1.83
N LEU A 59 -6.92 8.84 2.78
CA LEU A 59 -7.28 7.97 3.90
C LEU A 59 -8.37 8.59 4.78
N LYS A 60 -8.25 9.88 5.10
CA LYS A 60 -9.28 10.62 5.84
C LYS A 60 -10.62 10.55 5.10
N ARG A 61 -10.62 10.78 3.79
CA ARG A 61 -11.84 10.68 2.97
C ARG A 61 -12.40 9.26 2.95
N LEU A 62 -11.56 8.23 2.83
CA LEU A 62 -11.97 6.83 2.85
C LEU A 62 -12.64 6.46 4.17
N TYR A 63 -12.06 6.88 5.30
CA TYR A 63 -12.62 6.70 6.63
C TYR A 63 -14.00 7.34 6.77
N GLU A 64 -14.22 8.50 6.15
CA GLU A 64 -15.51 9.21 6.18
C GLU A 64 -16.57 8.64 5.23
N SER A 65 -16.17 7.87 4.20
CA SER A 65 -17.02 7.59 3.03
C SER A 65 -18.01 6.41 3.13
N SER A 66 -17.92 5.51 4.12
CA SER A 66 -18.93 4.43 4.33
C SER A 66 -18.77 3.69 5.65
N LEU A 67 -19.89 3.27 6.27
CA LEU A 67 -19.94 2.41 7.46
C LEU A 67 -19.18 1.09 7.29
N LEU A 68 -19.23 0.47 6.11
CA LEU A 68 -18.50 -0.78 5.82
C LEU A 68 -17.00 -0.53 5.67
N LYS A 69 -16.61 0.62 5.09
CA LYS A 69 -15.20 1.01 5.01
C LYS A 69 -14.65 1.32 6.40
N ARG A 70 -15.43 1.97 7.28
CA ARG A 70 -15.05 2.21 8.69
C ARG A 70 -14.79 0.92 9.48
N LEU A 71 -15.49 -0.18 9.17
CA LEU A 71 -15.20 -1.48 9.81
C LEU A 71 -13.79 -1.99 9.51
N ALA A 72 -13.24 -1.71 8.32
CA ALA A 72 -11.85 -2.06 7.99
C ALA A 72 -10.82 -1.27 8.82
N PHE A 73 -11.21 -0.13 9.38
CA PHE A 73 -10.41 0.71 10.28
C PHE A 73 -10.73 0.46 11.76
N PHE A 74 -11.66 -0.44 12.08
CA PHE A 74 -12.10 -0.65 13.47
C PHE A 74 -10.95 -1.18 14.33
N ASN A 75 -10.69 -0.51 15.46
CA ASN A 75 -9.55 -0.76 16.36
C ASN A 75 -8.17 -0.65 15.70
N LYS A 76 -8.04 0.11 14.61
CA LYS A 76 -6.76 0.39 13.95
C LYS A 76 -6.35 1.84 14.16
N ASN A 77 -5.09 2.06 14.48
CA ASN A 77 -4.49 3.40 14.43
C ASN A 77 -3.75 3.53 13.10
N VAL A 78 -4.49 3.89 12.05
CA VAL A 78 -3.98 3.91 10.67
C VAL A 78 -3.25 5.22 10.39
N PHE A 79 -2.01 5.11 9.91
CA PHE A 79 -1.22 6.26 9.45
C PHE A 79 -0.28 5.86 8.31
N VAL A 80 0.33 6.85 7.67
CA VAL A 80 1.33 6.63 6.62
C VAL A 80 2.72 6.65 7.25
N TYR A 81 3.36 5.49 7.30
CA TYR A 81 4.76 5.37 7.66
C TYR A 81 5.64 5.81 6.50
N GLN A 82 6.71 6.54 6.80
CA GLN A 82 7.69 6.98 5.82
C GLN A 82 9.08 6.57 6.25
N GLY A 83 9.73 5.75 5.42
CA GLY A 83 11.16 5.49 5.45
C GLY A 83 11.90 6.34 4.43
N ASN A 84 13.19 6.07 4.23
CA ASN A 84 14.04 6.87 3.33
C ASN A 84 13.58 6.85 1.86
N ASN A 85 13.11 5.70 1.37
CA ASN A 85 12.67 5.49 -0.02
C ASN A 85 11.32 4.76 -0.07
N HIS A 86 10.50 4.89 0.97
CA HIS A 86 9.35 4.00 1.16
C HIS A 86 8.21 4.71 1.89
N LEU A 87 6.99 4.49 1.41
CA LEU A 87 5.76 4.82 2.12
C LEU A 87 4.92 3.55 2.27
N ASP A 88 4.30 3.38 3.43
CA ASP A 88 3.36 2.29 3.69
C ASP A 88 2.23 2.76 4.61
N ILE A 89 1.04 2.26 4.34
CA ILE A 89 -0.10 2.44 5.23
C ILE A 89 -0.05 1.34 6.28
N VAL A 90 0.19 1.75 7.52
CA VAL A 90 0.42 0.85 8.65
C VAL A 90 -0.64 1.02 9.73
N ASP A 91 -0.73 0.03 10.61
CA ASP A 91 -1.46 0.09 11.87
C ASP A 91 -0.46 0.13 13.02
N ASP A 92 -0.59 1.12 13.91
CA ASP A 92 0.33 1.34 15.03
C ASP A 92 0.46 0.08 15.91
N GLY A 93 1.70 -0.34 16.17
CA GLY A 93 2.00 -1.55 16.92
C GLY A 93 1.76 -2.88 16.20
N VAL A 94 1.28 -2.88 14.94
CA VAL A 94 1.08 -4.10 14.13
C VAL A 94 1.99 -4.14 12.92
N GLY A 95 2.11 -3.02 12.19
CA GLY A 95 2.91 -2.91 10.96
C GLY A 95 2.06 -2.79 9.69
N SER A 96 2.60 -3.22 8.57
CA SER A 96 2.00 -3.03 7.24
C SER A 96 0.59 -3.60 7.13
N LEU A 97 -0.34 -2.77 6.64
CA LEU A 97 -1.68 -3.22 6.27
C LEU A 97 -1.72 -3.78 4.84
N ASN A 98 -0.64 -3.64 4.06
CA ASN A 98 -0.59 -3.95 2.62
C ASN A 98 -1.70 -3.25 1.83
N TRP A 99 -2.16 -2.09 2.28
CA TRP A 99 -3.22 -1.32 1.63
C TRP A 99 -2.67 -0.51 0.46
N LEU A 100 -1.55 0.18 0.69
CA LEU A 100 -0.79 0.89 -0.32
C LEU A 100 0.66 0.95 0.16
N ILE A 101 1.56 0.42 -0.65
CA ILE A 101 3.01 0.45 -0.44
C ILE A 101 3.64 1.11 -1.66
N ILE A 102 4.55 2.03 -1.41
CA ILE A 102 5.33 2.75 -2.41
C ILE A 102 6.80 2.60 -2.08
N GLU A 103 7.61 2.25 -3.08
CA GLU A 103 9.05 2.09 -2.92
C GLU A 103 9.82 2.69 -4.09
N ASP A 104 10.83 3.49 -3.78
CA ASP A 104 11.74 4.07 -4.77
C ASP A 104 13.02 3.24 -4.86
N HIS A 105 13.28 2.71 -6.04
CA HIS A 105 14.39 1.80 -6.33
C HIS A 105 15.37 2.44 -7.30
N TYR A 106 16.66 2.38 -6.96
CA TYR A 106 17.71 2.59 -7.94
C TYR A 106 17.84 1.33 -8.78
N VAL A 107 17.63 1.45 -10.09
CA VAL A 107 17.79 0.33 -11.01
C VAL A 107 19.02 0.62 -11.85
N SER A 108 20.13 -0.06 -11.54
CA SER A 108 21.29 -0.04 -12.43
C SER A 108 20.90 -0.72 -13.73
N SER A 109 20.96 0.04 -14.83
CA SER A 109 20.78 -0.43 -16.20
C SER A 109 21.86 -1.42 -16.62
#